data_AF-A0A535NU97-F1
#
_entry.id   AF-A0A535NU97-F1
#
_cell.length_a   1.000
_cell.length_b   1.000
_cell.length_c   1.000
_cell.angle_alpha   90.00
_cell.angle_beta   90.00
_cell.angle_gamma   90.00
#
_symmetry.space_group_name_H-M   'P 1'
#
loop_
_entity.id
_entity.type
_entity.pdbx_description
1 polymer ?
#
loop_
_entity_poly.entity_id
_entity_poly.type
_entity_poly.pdbx_seq_one_letter_code
_entity_poly.pdbx_strand_id
1 'polypeptide(L)'
;MPRPCAISLIWKDTRMKRLRIGTRASTLAMIQTYQVIERLRQQWPDLEITIEQIHTRGDHITDVPLSQIGGDGVFVTEIERALHEKRIDVAVHSLKDLPTIQPVDLRLVIMGPREDVRDVFVA
;
A
#
# COMPACT_ATOMS: atom_id res chain seq x y z
N MET A 1 -15.06 -25.82 14.32
CA MET A 1 -14.82 -24.40 14.65
C MET A 1 -13.70 -23.89 13.75
N PRO A 2 -13.88 -22.79 12.99
CA PRO A 2 -12.79 -22.27 12.18
C PRO A 2 -11.66 -21.81 13.10
N ARG A 3 -10.44 -22.25 12.80
CA ARG A 3 -9.24 -21.84 13.55
C ARG A 3 -9.12 -20.32 13.46
N PRO A 4 -8.82 -19.61 14.56
CA PRO A 4 -8.53 -18.18 14.48
C PRO A 4 -7.39 -17.99 13.49
N CYS A 5 -7.60 -17.08 12.54
CA CYS A 5 -6.57 -16.68 11.59
C CYS A 5 -5.33 -16.24 12.39
N ALA A 6 -4.13 -16.67 11.97
CA ALA A 6 -2.87 -16.40 12.65
C ALA A 6 -2.61 -14.90 12.93
N ILE A 7 -3.34 -14.02 12.24
CA ILE A 7 -3.39 -12.57 12.46
C ILE A 7 -3.82 -12.23 13.89
N SER A 8 -4.76 -12.96 14.50
CA SER A 8 -5.28 -12.60 15.84
C SER A 8 -4.26 -12.78 16.96
N LEU A 9 -3.13 -13.46 16.72
CA LEU A 9 -2.07 -13.66 17.71
C LEU A 9 -0.92 -12.65 17.58
N ILE A 10 -0.69 -12.08 16.40
CA ILE A 10 0.41 -11.12 16.17
C ILE A 10 0.12 -9.76 16.83
N TRP A 11 -1.17 -9.43 17.02
CA TRP A 11 -1.62 -8.13 17.52
C TRP A 11 -2.31 -8.20 18.90
N LYS A 12 -2.20 -9.34 19.60
CA LYS A 12 -2.87 -9.56 20.89
C LYS A 12 -2.35 -8.66 22.02
N ASP A 13 -1.19 -8.05 21.82
CA ASP A 13 -0.71 -6.93 22.60
C ASP A 13 -0.23 -5.84 21.64
N THR A 14 -1.03 -4.81 21.38
CA THR A 14 -0.50 -3.59 20.75
C THR A 14 -1.43 -2.41 20.98
N ARG A 15 -1.06 -1.58 21.97
CA ARG A 15 -1.51 -0.19 22.12
C ARG A 15 -0.97 0.68 20.98
N MET A 16 -1.11 0.25 19.73
CA MET A 16 -0.78 1.09 18.58
C MET A 16 -1.83 2.18 18.51
N LYS A 17 -1.52 3.32 19.13
CA LYS A 17 -2.39 4.50 19.14
C LYS A 17 -2.38 5.23 17.80
N ARG A 18 -1.34 5.03 16.98
CA ARG A 18 -1.15 5.73 15.72
C ARG A 18 -0.59 4.82 14.63
N LEU A 19 -1.04 5.02 13.40
CA LEU A 19 -0.55 4.37 12.18
C LEU A 19 -0.37 5.41 11.07
N ARG A 20 0.83 5.45 10.48
CA ARG A 20 1.16 6.32 9.34
C ARG A 20 1.14 5.50 8.06
N ILE A 21 0.23 5.82 7.15
CA ILE A 21 0.05 5.09 5.90
C ILE A 21 0.63 5.90 4.75
N GLY A 22 1.57 5.32 4.01
CA GLY A 22 2.05 5.87 2.75
C GLY A 22 1.20 5.41 1.56
N THR A 23 0.99 6.31 0.61
CA THR A 23 0.31 6.02 -0.66
C THR A 23 0.80 6.96 -1.74
N ARG A 24 0.65 6.56 -3.00
CA ARG A 24 0.77 7.49 -4.13
C ARG A 24 -0.31 8.58 -4.05
N ALA A 25 -0.01 9.74 -4.65
CA ALA A 25 -0.91 10.90 -4.67
C ALA A 25 -2.06 10.79 -5.71
N SER A 26 -2.09 9.74 -6.53
CA SER A 26 -3.14 9.56 -7.53
C SER A 26 -4.52 9.33 -6.88
N THR A 27 -5.59 9.77 -7.55
CA THR A 27 -6.96 9.63 -7.05
C THR A 27 -7.31 8.18 -6.71
N LEU A 28 -6.92 7.23 -7.57
CA LEU A 28 -7.19 5.81 -7.34
C LEU A 28 -6.42 5.28 -6.11
N ALA A 29 -5.15 5.65 -5.94
CA ALA A 29 -4.35 5.21 -4.80
C ALA A 29 -4.91 5.74 -3.47
N MET A 30 -5.38 7.00 -3.45
CA MET A 30 -6.08 7.56 -2.30
C MET A 30 -7.38 6.82 -1.99
N ILE A 31 -8.19 6.49 -3.01
CA ILE A 31 -9.42 5.71 -2.82
C ILE A 31 -9.10 4.33 -2.21
N GLN A 32 -8.11 3.62 -2.75
CA GLN A 32 -7.67 2.32 -2.22
C GLN A 32 -7.20 2.44 -0.76
N THR A 33 -6.46 3.51 -0.44
CA THR A 33 -6.03 3.81 0.93
C THR A 33 -7.21 4.05 1.86
N TYR A 34 -8.20 4.84 1.45
CA TYR A 34 -9.40 5.06 2.27
C TYR A 34 -10.21 3.77 2.50
N GLN A 35 -10.29 2.88 1.51
CA GLN A 35 -10.93 1.57 1.68
C GLN A 35 -10.21 0.69 2.71
N VAL A 36 -8.88 0.79 2.82
CA VAL A 36 -8.11 0.10 3.87
C VAL A 36 -8.39 0.75 5.23
N ILE A 37 -8.35 2.08 5.31
CA ILE A 37 -8.61 2.85 6.54
C ILE A 37 -9.99 2.53 7.12
N GLU A 38 -11.01 2.45 6.28
CA GLU A 38 -12.37 2.13 6.72
C GLU A 38 -12.42 0.78 7.44
N ARG A 39 -11.77 -0.26 6.89
CA ARG A 39 -11.67 -1.58 7.52
C ARG A 39 -10.86 -1.56 8.80
N LEU A 40 -9.78 -0.76 8.84
CA LEU A 40 -8.98 -0.59 10.06
C LEU A 40 -9.80 0.06 11.17
N ARG A 41 -10.58 1.10 10.87
CA ARG A 41 -11.43 1.81 11.85
C ARG A 41 -12.57 0.95 12.38
N GLN A 42 -13.12 0.06 11.56
CA GLN A 42 -14.14 -0.90 12.02
C GLN A 42 -13.59 -1.87 13.09
N GLN A 43 -12.32 -2.23 13.00
CA GLN A 43 -11.67 -3.16 13.93
C GLN A 43 -10.97 -2.45 15.10
N TRP A 44 -10.44 -1.25 14.86
CA TRP A 44 -9.73 -0.42 15.83
C TRP A 44 -10.24 1.03 15.77
N PRO A 45 -11.39 1.34 16.39
CA PRO A 45 -12.02 2.65 16.31
C PRO A 45 -11.15 3.80 16.86
N ASP A 46 -10.32 3.50 17.86
CA ASP A 46 -9.46 4.48 18.54
C ASP A 46 -8.08 4.65 17.87
N LEU A 47 -7.84 4.01 16.73
CA LEU A 47 -6.57 4.11 16.01
C LEU A 47 -6.45 5.46 15.29
N GLU A 48 -5.49 6.30 15.70
CA GLU A 48 -5.15 7.51 14.95
C GLU A 48 -4.47 7.12 13.64
N ILE A 49 -5.02 7.53 12.50
CA ILE A 49 -4.44 7.23 11.19
C ILE A 49 -4.08 8.54 10.49
N THR A 50 -2.84 8.63 10.01
CA THR A 50 -2.37 9.74 9.16
C THR A 50 -1.92 9.19 7.81
N ILE A 51 -2.20 9.93 6.73
CA ILE A 51 -1.81 9.55 5.37
C ILE A 51 -0.65 10.45 4.93
N GLU A 52 0.40 9.84 4.40
CA GLU A 52 1.48 10.54 3.73
C GLU A 52 1.39 10.27 2.22
N GLN A 53 1.14 11.32 1.44
CA GLN A 53 1.15 11.24 -0.03
C GLN A 53 2.58 11.32 -0.54
N ILE A 54 3.01 10.28 -1.24
CA ILE A 54 4.37 10.13 -1.74
C ILE A 54 4.33 10.23 -3.26
N HIS A 55 5.07 11.20 -3.79
CA HIS A 55 5.21 11.40 -5.23
C HIS A 55 6.34 10.50 -5.71
N THR A 56 6.04 9.65 -6.68
CA THR A 56 7.00 8.69 -7.24
C THR A 56 7.51 9.19 -8.58
N ARG A 57 8.68 8.73 -9.01
CA ARG A 57 9.22 9.07 -10.33
C ARG A 57 8.24 8.74 -11.46
N GLY A 58 7.47 7.65 -11.33
CA GLY A 58 6.44 7.28 -12.30
C GLY A 58 5.26 8.24 -12.36
N ASP A 59 5.00 9.04 -11.33
CA ASP A 59 3.97 10.08 -11.36
C ASP A 59 4.44 11.32 -12.15
N HIS A 60 5.76 11.51 -12.32
CA HIS A 60 6.34 12.66 -13.01
C HIS A 60 6.67 12.41 -14.48
N ILE A 61 6.89 11.15 -14.87
CA ILE A 61 7.24 10.79 -16.25
C ILE A 61 6.00 10.24 -16.95
N THR A 62 5.23 11.13 -17.60
CA THR A 62 4.04 10.78 -18.38
C THR A 62 4.30 10.64 -19.88
N ASP A 63 5.40 11.23 -20.36
CA ASP A 63 5.64 11.43 -21.80
C ASP A 63 6.58 10.37 -22.41
N VAL A 64 7.01 9.41 -21.59
CA VAL A 64 7.89 8.31 -22.01
C VAL A 64 7.15 6.99 -21.73
N PRO A 65 7.13 6.04 -22.69
CA PRO A 65 6.54 4.73 -22.44
C PRO A 65 7.18 4.05 -21.21
N LEU A 66 6.37 3.46 -20.34
CA LEU A 66 6.85 2.72 -19.16
C LEU A 66 7.92 1.67 -19.49
N SER A 67 7.81 1.02 -20.65
CA SER A 67 8.81 0.06 -21.15
C SER A 67 10.18 0.66 -21.44
N GLN A 68 10.26 1.98 -21.67
CA GLN A 68 11.50 2.71 -21.94
C GLN A 68 12.07 3.42 -20.71
N ILE A 69 11.24 3.68 -19.68
CA ILE A 69 11.70 4.31 -18.44
C ILE A 69 12.70 3.39 -17.70
N GLY A 70 12.51 2.07 -17.82
CA GLY A 70 13.38 1.05 -17.24
C GLY A 70 13.37 1.06 -15.70
N GLY A 71 13.62 -0.12 -15.13
CA GLY A 71 13.73 -0.33 -13.68
C GLY A 71 12.45 -0.90 -13.06
N ASP A 72 12.61 -2.01 -12.36
CA ASP A 72 11.57 -2.53 -11.47
C ASP A 72 11.33 -1.48 -10.35
N GLY A 73 10.08 -1.15 -10.06
CA GLY A 73 9.75 -0.29 -8.91
C GLY A 73 9.71 1.23 -9.16
N VAL A 74 9.44 1.69 -10.40
CA VAL A 74 9.25 3.12 -10.73
C VAL A 74 8.17 3.81 -9.87
N PHE A 75 7.20 3.05 -9.36
CA PHE A 75 6.13 3.52 -8.48
C PHE A 75 6.33 3.17 -7.00
N VAL A 76 7.46 2.57 -6.63
CA VAL A 76 7.64 1.89 -5.33
C VAL A 76 8.86 2.42 -4.59
N THR A 77 9.93 2.79 -5.31
CA THR A 77 11.21 3.27 -4.75
C THR A 77 11.03 4.34 -3.66
N GLU A 78 10.27 5.40 -3.90
CA GLU A 78 10.11 6.50 -2.93
C GLU A 78 9.31 6.08 -1.69
N ILE A 79 8.41 5.11 -1.85
CA ILE A 79 7.58 4.57 -0.78
C ILE A 79 8.39 3.59 0.08
N GLU A 80 9.21 2.74 -0.53
CA GLU A 80 10.17 1.89 0.20
C GLU A 80 11.14 2.73 1.01
N ARG A 81 11.69 3.79 0.42
CA ARG A 81 12.51 4.75 1.17
C ARG A 81 11.76 5.35 2.36
N ALA A 82 10.49 5.68 2.21
CA ALA A 82 9.67 6.20 3.32
C ALA A 82 9.47 5.18 4.45
N LEU A 83 9.34 3.89 4.11
CA LEU A 83 9.30 2.80 5.08
C LEU A 83 10.65 2.64 5.80
N HIS A 84 11.77 2.64 5.09
CA HIS A 84 13.11 2.54 5.71
C HIS A 84 13.42 3.73 6.61
N GLU A 85 13.05 4.93 6.20
CA GLU A 85 13.20 6.17 6.98
C GLU A 85 12.19 6.27 8.14
N LYS A 86 11.28 5.29 8.27
CA LYS A 86 10.21 5.25 9.27
C LYS A 86 9.33 6.50 9.25
N ARG A 87 9.20 7.16 8.09
CA ARG A 87 8.23 8.25 7.87
C ARG A 87 6.80 7.69 7.89
N ILE A 88 6.64 6.53 7.27
CA ILE A 88 5.41 5.73 7.25
C ILE A 88 5.65 4.38 7.92
N ASP A 89 4.58 3.78 8.44
CA ASP A 89 4.58 2.46 9.08
C ASP A 89 4.17 1.35 8.10
N VAL A 90 3.24 1.66 7.20
CA VAL A 90 2.75 0.75 6.15
C VAL A 90 2.50 1.53 4.86
N ALA A 91 2.48 0.82 3.74
CA ALA A 91 2.11 1.37 2.44
C ALA A 91 0.91 0.63 1.83
N VAL A 92 0.05 1.35 1.11
CA VAL A 92 -1.04 0.78 0.32
C VAL A 92 -0.70 0.90 -1.16
N HIS A 93 -0.81 -0.22 -1.88
CA HIS A 93 -0.50 -0.31 -3.30
C HIS A 93 -1.53 -1.14 -4.06
N SER A 94 -1.65 -0.83 -5.35
CA SER A 94 -2.16 -1.81 -6.31
C SER A 94 -1.12 -2.92 -6.48
N LEU A 95 -1.52 -4.17 -6.29
CA LEU A 95 -0.59 -5.31 -6.29
C LEU A 95 0.19 -5.45 -7.60
N LYS A 96 -0.40 -5.06 -8.73
CA LYS A 96 0.23 -5.10 -10.06
C LYS A 96 1.44 -4.16 -10.20
N ASP A 97 1.53 -3.15 -9.34
CA ASP A 97 2.60 -2.13 -9.39
C ASP A 97 3.80 -2.53 -8.52
N LEU A 98 3.70 -3.61 -7.72
CA LEU A 98 4.78 -4.08 -6.86
C LEU A 98 5.79 -4.94 -7.65
N PRO A 99 7.10 -4.85 -7.33
CA PRO A 99 8.11 -5.68 -7.96
C PRO A 99 7.91 -7.15 -7.59
N THR A 100 8.26 -8.04 -8.52
CA THR A 100 8.20 -9.50 -8.31
C THR A 100 9.17 -9.96 -7.23
N ILE A 101 10.36 -9.35 -7.20
CA ILE A 101 11.36 -9.56 -6.15
C ILE A 101 11.14 -8.48 -5.08
N GLN A 102 10.72 -8.92 -3.90
CA GLN A 102 10.53 -8.02 -2.77
C GLN A 102 11.89 -7.70 -2.11
N PRO A 103 12.08 -6.48 -1.56
CA PRO A 103 13.25 -6.16 -0.75
C PRO A 103 13.37 -7.12 0.44
N VAL A 104 14.60 -7.39 0.89
CA VAL A 104 14.86 -8.40 1.93
C VAL A 104 14.18 -8.05 3.27
N ASP A 105 14.04 -6.76 3.54
CA ASP A 105 13.60 -6.17 4.80
C ASP A 105 12.19 -5.56 4.74
N LEU A 106 11.54 -5.59 3.58
CA LEU A 106 10.13 -5.24 3.40
C LEU A 106 9.34 -6.48 3.02
N ARG A 107 8.08 -6.56 3.46
CA ARG A 107 7.21 -7.68 3.12
C ARG A 107 5.81 -7.20 2.81
N LEU A 108 5.20 -7.86 1.84
CA LEU A 108 3.77 -7.80 1.62
C LEU A 108 3.04 -8.55 2.76
N VAL A 109 2.34 -7.80 3.60
CA VAL A 109 1.73 -8.33 4.84
C VAL A 109 0.26 -8.71 4.69
N ILE A 110 -0.50 -7.97 3.85
CA ILE A 110 -1.95 -8.10 3.75
C ILE A 110 -2.35 -7.88 2.28
N MET A 111 -3.26 -8.73 1.79
CA MET A 111 -3.96 -8.55 0.51
C MET A 111 -5.45 -8.48 0.78
N GLY A 112 -6.11 -7.46 0.24
CA GLY A 112 -7.57 -7.35 0.27
C GLY A 112 -8.24 -8.37 -0.66
N PRO A 113 -9.58 -8.48 -0.60
CA PRO A 113 -10.37 -9.19 -1.60
C PRO A 113 -10.03 -8.67 -3.01
N ARG A 114 -9.96 -9.58 -3.99
CA ARG A 114 -9.64 -9.23 -5.36
C ARG A 114 -10.88 -8.68 -6.06
N GLU A 115 -10.76 -7.48 -6.60
CA GLU A 115 -11.76 -6.88 -7.49
C GLU A 115 -11.76 -7.56 -8.86
N ASP A 116 -12.65 -7.14 -9.76
CA ASP A 116 -12.69 -7.63 -11.14
C ASP A 116 -11.31 -7.49 -11.81
N VAL A 117 -10.87 -8.60 -12.41
CA VAL A 117 -9.53 -8.73 -13.00
C VAL A 117 -9.49 -8.43 -14.48
N ARG A 118 -10.66 -8.23 -15.10
CA ARG A 118 -10.80 -8.08 -16.55
C ARG A 118 -10.41 -6.67 -16.97
N ASP A 119 -9.79 -6.58 -18.14
CA ASP A 119 -9.64 -5.30 -18.83
C ASP A 119 -10.99 -4.81 -19.34
N VAL A 120 -11.11 -3.49 -19.50
CA VAL A 120 -12.30 -2.83 -20.05
C VAL A 120 -11.92 -2.05 -21.31
N PHE A 121 -12.74 -2.18 -22.35
CA PHE A 121 -12.64 -1.36 -23.54
C PHE A 121 -13.27 0.01 -23.27
N VAL A 122 -12.50 1.08 -23.48
CA VAL A 122 -12.95 2.48 -23.36
C VAL A 122 -12.72 3.14 -24.71
N ALA A 123 -13.78 3.68 -25.31
CA ALA A 123 -13.78 4.33 -26.62
C ALA A 123 -14.53 5.65 -26.59
#